data_AF-A0A6J4WWH7-F1
#
_entry.id   AF-A0A6J4WWH7-F1
#
_cell.length_a   1.000
_cell.length_b   1.000
_cell.length_c   1.000
_cell.angle_alpha   90.00
_cell.angle_beta   90.00
_cell.angle_gamma   90.00
#
_symmetry.space_group_name_H-M   'P 1'
#
loop_
_entity.id
_entity.type
_entity.pdbx_description
1 polymer ?
#
loop_
_entity_poly.entity_id
_entity_poly.type
_entity_poly.pdbx_seq_one_letter_code
_entity_poly.pdbx_strand_id
1 'polypeptide(L)'
;MLLLHSNPALSNDVEMLQTDVMRFFAILCLCLMAIFALVKALPMAPPADRPTIAEHTDLKAEAQSLQIQIASLRKKLAETLTQAQDASRAAEQSAMQVKKAAKDEQVILTRLVNTQQQLKKVTQSLNQTRRELKIRGEKLAGLVSVIDQKQRIQSGLRSQIKDETQNLKKIQAALERANQKVSQSHPQNQYNPPKPSETDTPKRPAKDGYVLRFASDAALQRLISGEQVYFYAVAGKKAWRLRLIGGQPGYVSAKNPPQIYEMETATVPIEYTTAFQQQVAAFGHTAVTWGVTLPAQTTASIHRLIKGQNGGDLVIMPDGEVVLN
;
A
#
# COMPACT_ATOMS: atom_id res chain seq x y z
N MET A 1 -16.37 -29.60 -2.97
CA MET A 1 -15.68 -30.57 -3.84
C MET A 1 -14.25 -30.72 -3.31
N LEU A 2 -14.03 -31.69 -2.42
CA LEU A 2 -12.74 -31.96 -1.78
C LEU A 2 -12.02 -33.04 -2.59
N LEU A 3 -10.91 -32.69 -3.25
CA LEU A 3 -10.06 -33.64 -3.95
C LEU A 3 -8.96 -34.12 -3.00
N LEU A 4 -9.16 -35.31 -2.42
CA LEU A 4 -8.11 -36.09 -1.78
C LEU A 4 -7.08 -36.49 -2.83
N HIS A 5 -5.89 -35.92 -2.76
CA HIS A 5 -4.71 -36.40 -3.48
C HIS A 5 -4.18 -37.63 -2.75
N SER A 6 -4.42 -38.82 -3.31
CA SER A 6 -3.79 -40.05 -2.87
C SER A 6 -2.28 -39.98 -3.13
N ASN A 7 -1.49 -40.18 -2.08
CA ASN A 7 -0.04 -40.03 -2.12
C ASN A 7 0.61 -41.32 -2.68
N PRO A 8 1.29 -41.27 -3.85
CA PRO A 8 1.78 -42.48 -4.55
C PRO A 8 2.94 -43.19 -3.82
N ALA A 9 3.59 -42.53 -2.87
CA ALA A 9 4.71 -43.11 -2.12
C ALA A 9 4.28 -44.29 -1.21
N LEU A 10 3.08 -44.24 -0.64
CA LEU A 10 2.60 -45.29 0.28
C LEU A 10 2.26 -46.60 -0.44
N SER A 11 1.91 -46.53 -1.73
CA SER A 11 1.56 -47.70 -2.55
C SER A 11 2.80 -48.52 -2.90
N ASN A 12 3.92 -47.86 -3.17
CA ASN A 12 5.18 -48.52 -3.52
C ASN A 12 5.77 -49.31 -2.34
N ASP A 13 5.66 -48.79 -1.10
CA ASP A 13 6.18 -49.49 0.08
C ASP A 13 5.38 -50.77 0.38
N VAL A 14 4.07 -50.77 0.13
CA VAL A 14 3.21 -51.95 0.28
C VAL A 14 3.54 -52.99 -0.80
N GLU A 15 3.76 -52.56 -2.04
CA GLU A 15 4.17 -53.47 -3.13
C GLU A 15 5.55 -54.07 -2.86
N MET A 16 6.51 -53.28 -2.37
CA MET A 16 7.85 -53.77 -2.04
C MET A 16 7.81 -54.78 -0.88
N LEU A 17 7.02 -54.49 0.17
CA LEU A 17 6.82 -55.38 1.31
C LEU A 17 6.13 -56.70 0.89
N GLN A 18 5.13 -56.63 0.02
CA GLN A 18 4.44 -57.81 -0.50
C GLN A 18 5.38 -58.68 -1.34
N THR A 19 6.28 -58.06 -2.11
CA THR A 19 7.27 -58.78 -2.91
C THR A 19 8.30 -59.49 -2.04
N ASP A 20 8.75 -58.87 -0.95
CA ASP A 20 9.69 -59.48 0.00
C ASP A 20 9.06 -60.62 0.81
N VAL A 21 7.79 -60.50 1.20
CA VAL A 21 7.06 -61.57 1.90
C VAL A 21 6.91 -62.81 1.01
N MET A 22 6.59 -62.63 -0.29
CA MET A 22 6.50 -63.74 -1.23
C MET A 22 7.85 -64.43 -1.45
N ARG A 23 8.95 -63.65 -1.52
CA ARG A 23 10.31 -64.18 -1.66
C ARG A 23 10.75 -64.96 -0.41
N PHE A 24 10.42 -64.46 0.79
CA PHE A 24 10.76 -65.12 2.04
C PHE A 24 10.04 -66.47 2.17
N PHE A 25 8.76 -66.54 1.80
CA PHE A 25 8.00 -67.81 1.79
C PHE A 25 8.60 -68.83 0.81
N ALA A 26 9.02 -68.40 -0.39
CA ALA A 26 9.67 -69.29 -1.36
C ALA A 26 10.99 -69.87 -0.81
N ILE A 27 11.79 -69.07 -0.11
CA ILE A 27 13.03 -69.52 0.55
C ILE A 27 12.73 -70.53 1.66
N LEU A 28 11.71 -70.28 2.49
CA LEU A 28 11.29 -71.21 3.54
C LEU A 28 10.83 -72.56 2.97
N CYS A 29 10.04 -72.56 1.89
CA CYS A 29 9.59 -73.79 1.22
C CYS A 29 10.77 -74.57 0.63
N LEU A 30 11.74 -73.89 0.01
CA LEU A 30 12.97 -74.52 -0.49
C LEU A 30 13.81 -75.12 0.65
N CYS A 31 14.00 -74.38 1.75
CA CYS A 31 14.73 -74.85 2.94
C CYS A 31 14.06 -76.07 3.56
N LEU A 32 12.73 -76.07 3.70
CA LEU A 32 12.00 -77.23 4.22
C LEU A 32 12.13 -78.44 3.30
N MET A 33 12.03 -78.25 1.97
CA MET A 33 12.23 -79.34 1.01
C MET A 33 13.66 -79.93 1.08
N ALA A 34 14.68 -79.08 1.25
CA ALA A 34 16.06 -79.52 1.42
C ALA A 34 16.27 -80.30 2.73
N ILE A 35 15.66 -79.86 3.84
CA ILE A 35 15.71 -80.57 5.13
C ILE A 35 15.01 -81.92 5.03
N PHE A 36 13.85 -82.00 4.38
CA PHE A 36 13.14 -83.28 4.20
C PHE A 36 13.90 -84.25 3.29
N ALA A 37 14.61 -83.75 2.28
CA ALA A 37 15.53 -84.56 1.47
C ALA A 37 16.73 -85.06 2.31
N LEU A 38 17.28 -84.24 3.19
CA LEU A 38 18.38 -84.61 4.09
C LEU A 38 17.95 -85.68 5.11
N VAL A 39 16.76 -85.55 5.69
CA VAL A 39 16.23 -86.50 6.69
C VAL A 39 15.92 -87.85 6.05
N LYS A 40 15.52 -87.91 4.77
CA LYS A 40 15.32 -89.18 4.06
C LYS A 40 16.61 -89.84 3.56
N ALA A 41 17.75 -89.14 3.57
CA ALA A 41 19.05 -89.69 3.17
C ALA A 41 19.84 -90.33 4.32
N LEU A 42 19.32 -90.34 5.55
CA LEU A 42 19.96 -90.99 6.69
C LEU A 42 19.49 -92.45 6.80
N PRO A 43 20.33 -93.46 6.49
CA PRO A 43 20.04 -94.83 6.90
C PRO A 43 20.05 -94.89 8.42
N MET A 44 18.93 -95.31 9.02
CA MET A 44 18.85 -95.70 10.43
C MET A 44 19.68 -96.97 10.64
N ALA A 45 21.00 -96.81 10.78
CA ALA A 45 21.88 -97.83 11.34
C ALA A 45 21.74 -97.79 12.87
N PRO A 46 21.51 -98.93 13.56
CA PRO A 46 21.51 -98.96 15.01
C PRO A 46 22.94 -98.64 15.50
N PRO A 47 23.12 -97.80 16.54
CA PRO A 47 24.45 -97.49 17.02
C PRO A 47 25.08 -98.73 17.67
N ALA A 48 26.00 -99.37 16.94
CA ALA A 48 26.98 -100.28 17.51
C ALA A 48 28.19 -99.46 17.94
N ASP A 49 28.06 -98.74 19.04
CA ASP A 49 29.16 -98.49 19.96
C ASP A 49 28.60 -97.93 21.26
N ARG A 50 28.74 -98.70 22.34
CA ARG A 50 28.55 -98.18 23.69
C ARG A 50 29.70 -97.21 23.95
N PRO A 51 29.43 -95.95 24.34
CA PRO A 51 30.52 -95.08 24.77
C PRO A 51 31.14 -95.68 26.02
N THR A 52 32.45 -95.94 25.96
CA THR A 52 33.28 -96.08 27.15
C THR A 52 33.02 -94.86 28.02
N ILE A 53 32.44 -95.10 29.19
CA ILE A 53 32.16 -94.06 30.19
C ILE A 53 33.52 -93.48 30.57
N ALA A 54 33.82 -92.30 30.03
CA ALA A 54 34.91 -91.48 30.52
C ALA A 54 34.69 -91.27 32.03
N GLU A 55 35.78 -91.38 32.76
CA GLU A 55 35.89 -91.32 34.20
C GLU A 55 35.07 -90.16 34.79
N HIS A 56 34.32 -90.43 35.86
CA HIS A 56 33.30 -89.54 36.47
C HIS A 56 33.83 -88.15 36.92
N THR A 57 35.14 -87.97 36.88
CA THR A 57 35.91 -86.75 37.18
C THR A 57 36.00 -85.80 35.98
N ASP A 58 36.10 -86.29 34.75
CA ASP A 58 36.26 -85.47 33.53
C ASP A 58 34.94 -84.75 33.15
N LEU A 59 33.82 -85.49 33.22
CA LEU A 59 32.47 -84.95 33.04
C LEU A 59 32.11 -83.87 34.08
N LYS A 60 32.64 -83.97 35.30
CA LYS A 60 32.41 -82.99 36.36
C LYS A 60 33.18 -81.68 36.11
N ALA A 61 34.41 -81.78 35.59
CA ALA A 61 35.22 -80.62 35.20
C ALA A 61 34.60 -79.91 33.98
N GLU A 62 34.12 -80.67 33.00
CA GLU A 62 33.40 -80.12 31.84
C GLU A 62 32.10 -79.42 32.25
N ALA A 63 31.29 -80.02 33.12
CA ALA A 63 30.07 -79.41 33.64
C ALA A 63 30.34 -78.08 34.39
N GLN A 64 31.44 -78.00 35.15
CA GLN A 64 31.85 -76.75 35.81
C GLN A 64 32.31 -75.68 34.80
N SER A 65 33.10 -76.08 33.79
CA SER A 65 33.51 -75.19 32.70
C SER A 65 32.31 -74.62 31.94
N LEU A 66 31.33 -75.47 31.60
CA LEU A 66 30.10 -75.05 30.93
C LEU A 66 29.25 -74.12 31.81
N GLN A 67 29.17 -74.35 33.13
CA GLN A 67 28.50 -73.42 34.05
C GLN A 67 29.16 -72.03 34.06
N ILE A 68 30.49 -71.97 34.05
CA ILE A 68 31.25 -70.70 33.97
C ILE A 68 30.97 -70.00 32.64
N GLN A 69 30.96 -70.73 31.52
CA GLN A 69 30.64 -70.18 30.21
C GLN A 69 29.20 -69.66 30.15
N ILE A 70 28.22 -70.40 30.69
CA ILE A 70 26.82 -69.96 30.76
C ILE A 70 26.70 -68.68 31.59
N ALA A 71 27.40 -68.58 32.72
CA ALA A 71 27.41 -67.36 33.54
C ALA A 71 28.02 -66.17 32.77
N SER A 72 29.13 -66.39 32.06
CA SER A 72 29.77 -65.37 31.22
C SER A 72 28.86 -64.91 30.08
N LEU A 73 28.22 -65.85 29.37
CA LEU A 73 27.30 -65.55 28.28
C LEU A 73 26.05 -64.81 28.77
N ARG A 74 25.50 -65.17 29.94
CA ARG A 74 24.38 -64.44 30.55
C ARG A 74 24.76 -63.01 30.89
N LYS A 75 25.98 -62.79 31.42
CA LYS A 75 26.50 -61.45 31.70
C LYS A 75 26.61 -60.62 30.41
N LYS A 76 27.23 -61.18 29.36
CA LYS A 76 27.33 -60.52 28.05
C LYS A 76 25.96 -60.23 27.45
N LEU A 77 25.01 -61.17 27.55
CA LEU A 77 23.64 -60.97 27.07
C LEU A 77 22.98 -59.78 27.79
N ALA A 78 23.09 -59.70 29.11
CA ALA A 78 22.55 -58.58 29.88
C ALA A 78 23.19 -57.24 29.48
N GLU A 79 24.52 -57.20 29.33
CA GLU A 79 25.25 -56.02 28.87
C GLU A 79 24.79 -55.57 27.47
N THR A 80 24.69 -56.50 26.52
CA THR A 80 24.22 -56.20 25.16
C THR A 80 22.76 -55.75 25.13
N LEU A 81 21.90 -56.31 25.99
CA LEU A 81 20.50 -55.90 26.09
C LEU A 81 20.40 -54.45 26.61
N THR A 82 21.16 -54.08 27.63
CA THR A 82 21.21 -52.70 28.13
C THR A 82 21.73 -51.74 27.07
N GLN A 83 22.82 -52.09 26.38
CA GLN A 83 23.35 -51.27 25.28
C GLN A 83 22.34 -51.10 24.14
N ALA A 84 21.62 -52.15 23.76
CA ALA A 84 20.59 -52.08 22.74
C ALA A 84 19.40 -51.20 23.17
N GLN A 85 18.99 -51.25 24.43
CA GLN A 85 17.94 -50.40 24.98
C GLN A 85 18.35 -48.92 24.98
N ASP A 86 19.57 -48.61 25.40
CA ASP A 86 20.08 -47.24 25.42
C ASP A 86 20.28 -46.70 23.99
N ALA A 87 20.76 -47.53 23.07
CA ALA A 87 20.83 -47.19 21.65
C ALA A 87 19.45 -46.93 21.04
N SER A 88 18.43 -47.73 21.39
CA SER A 88 17.04 -47.51 20.93
C SER A 88 16.49 -46.18 21.45
N ARG A 89 16.71 -45.85 22.73
CA ARG A 89 16.29 -44.57 23.31
C ARG A 89 16.99 -43.39 22.64
N ALA A 90 18.29 -43.50 22.38
CA ALA A 90 19.05 -42.48 21.67
C ALA A 90 18.56 -42.31 20.22
N ALA A 91 18.22 -43.40 19.54
CA ALA A 91 17.66 -43.39 18.19
C ALA A 91 16.26 -42.75 18.15
N GLU A 92 15.41 -43.01 19.15
CA GLU A 92 14.10 -42.36 19.26
C GLU A 92 14.23 -40.85 19.49
N GLN A 93 15.13 -40.43 20.37
CA GLN A 93 15.40 -39.02 20.62
C GLN A 93 15.94 -38.30 19.38
N SER A 94 16.88 -38.92 18.66
CA SER A 94 17.42 -38.34 17.43
C SER A 94 16.37 -38.29 16.32
N ALA A 95 15.52 -39.31 16.18
CA ALA A 95 14.40 -39.29 15.24
C ALA A 95 13.39 -38.16 15.54
N MET A 96 13.09 -37.90 16.82
CA MET A 96 12.25 -36.77 17.21
C MET A 96 12.90 -35.42 16.87
N GLN A 97 14.22 -35.28 17.07
CA GLN A 97 14.95 -34.07 16.72
C GLN A 97 14.98 -33.83 15.22
N VAL A 98 15.24 -34.86 14.40
CA VAL A 98 15.20 -34.77 12.94
C VAL A 98 13.80 -34.37 12.45
N LYS A 99 12.74 -34.95 13.04
CA LYS A 99 11.36 -34.57 12.71
C LYS A 99 11.05 -33.11 13.06
N LYS A 100 11.61 -32.59 14.15
CA LYS A 100 11.49 -31.17 14.50
C LYS A 100 12.26 -30.30 13.52
N ALA A 101 13.51 -30.64 13.22
CA ALA A 101 14.35 -29.90 12.27
C ALA A 101 13.72 -29.83 10.87
N ALA A 102 13.12 -30.93 10.39
CA ALA A 102 12.41 -30.96 9.12
C ALA A 102 11.18 -30.03 9.10
N LYS A 103 10.47 -29.90 10.23
CA LYS A 103 9.36 -28.93 10.34
C LYS A 103 9.88 -27.49 10.32
N ASP A 104 10.97 -27.22 11.03
CA ASP A 104 11.59 -25.90 11.06
C ASP A 104 12.09 -25.50 9.66
N GLU A 105 12.68 -26.44 8.91
CA GLU A 105 13.08 -26.25 7.51
C GLU A 105 11.88 -25.92 6.61
N GLN A 106 10.76 -26.63 6.74
CA GLN A 106 9.54 -26.34 5.97
C GLN A 106 9.00 -24.93 6.24
N VAL A 107 9.08 -24.46 7.49
CA VAL A 107 8.71 -23.09 7.88
C VAL A 107 9.64 -22.08 7.20
N ILE A 108 10.94 -22.34 7.17
CA ILE A 108 11.94 -21.49 6.51
C ILE A 108 11.66 -21.41 5.00
N LEU A 109 11.41 -22.53 4.33
CA LEU A 109 11.09 -22.55 2.89
C LEU A 109 9.84 -21.73 2.59
N THR A 110 8.79 -21.87 3.41
CA THR A 110 7.56 -21.09 3.27
C THR A 110 7.84 -19.59 3.42
N ARG A 111 8.66 -19.20 4.40
CA ARG A 111 9.07 -17.81 4.61
C ARG A 111 9.91 -17.27 3.45
N LEU A 112 10.76 -18.10 2.86
CA LEU A 112 11.59 -17.74 1.71
C LEU A 112 10.71 -17.42 0.49
N VAL A 113 9.75 -18.27 0.17
CA VAL A 113 8.79 -18.06 -0.94
C VAL A 113 7.98 -16.77 -0.72
N ASN A 114 7.50 -16.55 0.50
CA ASN A 114 6.79 -15.30 0.83
C ASN A 114 7.68 -14.07 0.64
N THR A 115 8.93 -14.12 1.10
CA THR A 115 9.89 -13.03 0.92
C THR A 115 10.17 -12.75 -0.55
N GLN A 116 10.33 -13.80 -1.38
CA GLN A 116 10.50 -13.65 -2.82
C GLN A 116 9.29 -12.99 -3.48
N GLN A 117 8.07 -13.37 -3.08
CA GLN A 117 6.85 -12.76 -3.61
C GLN A 117 6.74 -11.27 -3.22
N GLN A 118 7.12 -10.92 -1.99
CA GLN A 118 7.17 -9.52 -1.54
C GLN A 118 8.19 -8.72 -2.35
N LEU A 119 9.39 -9.27 -2.56
CA LEU A 119 10.42 -8.62 -3.38
C LEU A 119 9.91 -8.36 -4.81
N LYS A 120 9.23 -9.33 -5.42
CA LYS A 120 8.61 -9.16 -6.75
C LYS A 120 7.60 -8.01 -6.77
N LYS A 121 6.73 -7.91 -5.75
CA LYS A 121 5.77 -6.81 -5.61
C LYS A 121 6.47 -5.46 -5.48
N VAL A 122 7.51 -5.39 -4.65
CA VAL A 122 8.33 -4.17 -4.47
C VAL A 122 8.98 -3.76 -5.78
N THR A 123 9.57 -4.69 -6.53
CA THR A 123 10.15 -4.40 -7.86
C THR A 123 9.10 -3.88 -8.86
N GLN A 124 7.90 -4.48 -8.87
CA GLN A 124 6.80 -4.01 -9.73
C GLN A 124 6.36 -2.59 -9.35
N SER A 125 6.20 -2.31 -8.06
CA SER A 125 5.87 -0.97 -7.55
C SER A 125 6.94 0.05 -7.92
N LEU A 126 8.22 -0.29 -7.72
CA LEU A 126 9.33 0.61 -8.06
C LEU A 126 9.35 0.96 -9.55
N ASN A 127 9.10 -0.02 -10.42
CA ASN A 127 9.01 0.20 -11.86
C ASN A 127 7.81 1.07 -12.24
N GLN A 128 6.68 0.93 -11.55
CA GLN A 128 5.53 1.81 -11.74
C GLN A 128 5.86 3.25 -11.34
N THR A 129 6.40 3.46 -10.14
CA THR A 129 6.82 4.79 -9.67
C THR A 129 7.84 5.42 -10.63
N ARG A 130 8.79 4.63 -11.14
CA ARG A 130 9.76 5.09 -12.14
C ARG A 130 9.09 5.59 -13.43
N ARG A 131 8.07 4.89 -13.93
CA ARG A 131 7.31 5.33 -15.11
C ARG A 131 6.53 6.62 -14.82
N GLU A 132 5.88 6.71 -13.66
CA GLU A 132 5.15 7.91 -13.26
C GLU A 132 6.08 9.13 -13.14
N LEU A 133 7.27 8.96 -12.57
CA LEU A 133 8.28 10.01 -12.50
C LEU A 133 8.74 10.46 -13.88
N LYS A 134 8.92 9.54 -14.82
CA LYS A 134 9.25 9.87 -16.22
C LYS A 134 8.16 10.74 -16.85
N ILE A 135 6.90 10.31 -16.74
CA ILE A 135 5.75 11.05 -17.29
C ILE A 135 5.63 12.44 -16.66
N ARG A 136 5.78 12.54 -15.34
CA ARG A 136 5.77 13.83 -14.64
C ARG A 136 6.92 14.72 -15.09
N GLY A 137 8.12 14.16 -15.29
CA GLY A 137 9.28 14.87 -15.83
C GLY A 137 9.01 15.45 -17.23
N GLU A 138 8.43 14.66 -18.13
CA GLU A 138 8.03 15.12 -19.48
C GLU A 138 6.97 16.23 -19.41
N LYS A 139 5.98 16.10 -18.53
CA LYS A 139 4.96 17.14 -18.34
C LYS A 139 5.56 18.44 -17.79
N LEU A 140 6.49 18.36 -16.84
CA LEU A 140 7.20 19.52 -16.32
C LEU A 140 8.02 20.21 -17.40
N ALA A 141 8.73 19.45 -18.24
CA ALA A 141 9.45 20.02 -19.38
C ALA A 141 8.52 20.78 -20.34
N GLY A 142 7.33 20.23 -20.62
CA GLY A 142 6.30 20.91 -21.42
C GLY A 142 5.82 22.22 -20.77
N LEU A 143 5.55 22.21 -19.47
CA LEU A 143 5.15 23.41 -18.73
C LEU A 143 6.22 24.50 -18.75
N VAL A 144 7.50 24.13 -18.58
CA VAL A 144 8.62 25.07 -18.66
C VAL A 144 8.69 25.72 -20.04
N SER A 145 8.49 24.95 -21.12
CA SER A 145 8.45 25.50 -22.48
C SER A 145 7.29 26.49 -22.67
N VAL A 146 6.10 26.20 -22.13
CA VAL A 146 4.95 27.11 -22.19
C VAL A 146 5.22 28.40 -21.42
N ILE A 147 5.87 28.30 -20.25
CA ILE A 147 6.26 29.48 -19.46
C ILE A 147 7.23 30.36 -20.24
N ASP A 148 8.26 29.77 -20.86
CA ASP A 148 9.22 30.50 -21.69
C ASP A 148 8.53 31.21 -22.87
N GLN A 149 7.62 30.51 -23.57
CA GLN A 149 6.83 31.11 -24.65
C GLN A 149 5.99 32.30 -24.15
N LYS A 150 5.30 32.16 -23.02
CA LYS A 150 4.50 33.24 -22.43
C LYS A 150 5.37 34.45 -22.06
N GLN A 151 6.55 34.23 -21.51
CA GLN A 151 7.49 35.30 -21.17
C GLN A 151 7.96 36.07 -22.42
N ARG A 152 8.24 35.37 -23.53
CA ARG A 152 8.58 35.99 -24.82
C ARG A 152 7.43 36.83 -25.39
N ILE A 153 6.21 36.31 -25.33
CA ILE A 153 5.02 37.06 -25.79
C ILE A 153 4.84 38.31 -24.93
N GLN A 154 4.98 38.18 -23.60
CA GLN A 154 4.82 39.30 -22.68
C GLN A 154 5.88 40.39 -22.90
N SER A 155 7.14 40.03 -23.15
CA SER A 155 8.18 41.01 -23.47
C SER A 155 7.94 41.70 -24.81
N GLY A 156 7.48 40.97 -25.83
CA GLY A 156 7.08 41.52 -27.12
C GLY A 156 5.93 42.52 -26.98
N LEU A 157 4.86 42.14 -26.28
CA LEU A 157 3.69 43.00 -26.04
C LEU A 157 4.06 44.26 -25.26
N ARG A 158 4.97 44.14 -24.28
CA ARG A 158 5.51 45.28 -23.53
C ARG A 158 6.27 46.26 -24.43
N SER A 159 7.04 45.76 -25.39
CA SER A 159 7.73 46.62 -26.37
C SER A 159 6.72 47.33 -27.26
N GLN A 160 5.73 46.61 -27.80
CA GLN A 160 4.71 47.19 -28.66
C GLN A 160 3.92 48.30 -27.96
N ILE A 161 3.47 48.06 -26.71
CA ILE A 161 2.77 49.07 -25.92
C ILE A 161 3.62 50.33 -25.76
N LYS A 162 4.94 50.18 -25.53
CA LYS A 162 5.86 51.31 -25.40
C LYS A 162 5.95 52.11 -26.71
N ASP A 163 6.06 51.43 -27.84
CA ASP A 163 6.17 52.06 -29.15
C ASP A 163 4.87 52.77 -29.55
N GLU A 164 3.71 52.13 -29.36
CA GLU A 164 2.40 52.74 -29.58
C GLU A 164 2.18 53.95 -28.66
N THR A 165 2.56 53.85 -27.38
CA THR A 165 2.48 54.98 -26.44
C THR A 165 3.30 56.18 -26.94
N GLN A 166 4.52 55.93 -27.46
CA GLN A 166 5.34 56.99 -28.05
C GLN A 166 4.70 57.58 -29.30
N ASN A 167 4.10 56.73 -30.14
CA ASN A 167 3.44 57.17 -31.37
C ASN A 167 2.20 58.02 -31.06
N LEU A 168 1.37 57.60 -30.10
CA LEU A 168 0.23 58.37 -29.61
C LEU A 168 0.64 59.75 -29.07
N LYS A 169 1.76 59.83 -28.31
CA LYS A 169 2.30 61.13 -27.87
C LYS A 169 2.69 62.03 -29.04
N LYS A 170 3.29 61.49 -30.10
CA LYS A 170 3.63 62.25 -31.32
C LYS A 170 2.38 62.76 -32.02
N ILE A 171 1.35 61.91 -32.14
CA ILE A 171 0.06 62.29 -32.74
C ILE A 171 -0.60 63.41 -31.92
N GLN A 172 -0.63 63.29 -30.60
CA GLN A 172 -1.18 64.31 -29.71
C GLN A 172 -0.46 65.66 -29.87
N ALA A 173 0.88 65.66 -29.89
CA ALA A 173 1.66 66.87 -30.13
C ALA A 173 1.41 67.48 -31.53
N ALA A 174 1.21 66.65 -32.56
CA ALA A 174 0.86 67.13 -33.89
C ALA A 174 -0.53 67.74 -33.94
N LEU A 175 -1.51 67.13 -33.26
CA LEU A 175 -2.87 67.64 -33.14
C LEU A 175 -2.91 69.00 -32.41
N GLU A 176 -2.16 69.14 -31.32
CA GLU A 176 -2.04 70.41 -30.60
C GLU A 176 -1.45 71.52 -31.50
N ARG A 177 -0.40 71.22 -32.27
CA ARG A 177 0.17 72.17 -33.23
C ARG A 177 -0.82 72.54 -34.33
N ALA A 178 -1.62 71.59 -34.81
CA ALA A 178 -2.65 71.85 -35.80
C ALA A 178 -3.75 72.77 -35.22
N ASN A 179 -4.21 72.49 -34.00
CA ASN A 179 -5.18 73.34 -33.31
C ASN A 179 -4.65 74.76 -33.05
N GLN A 180 -3.38 74.92 -32.65
CA GLN A 180 -2.78 76.24 -32.46
C GLN A 180 -2.76 77.06 -33.77
N LYS A 181 -2.49 76.44 -34.91
CA LYS A 181 -2.55 77.10 -36.22
C LYS A 181 -3.98 77.52 -36.58
N VAL A 182 -4.98 76.69 -36.29
CA VAL A 182 -6.39 77.02 -36.49
C VAL A 182 -6.82 78.19 -35.59
N SER A 183 -6.41 78.19 -34.33
CA SER A 183 -6.71 79.28 -33.38
C SER A 183 -6.00 80.61 -33.71
N GLN A 184 -4.84 80.59 -34.37
CA GLN A 184 -4.18 81.80 -34.87
C GLN A 184 -4.85 82.38 -36.12
N SER A 185 -5.73 81.62 -36.79
CA SER A 185 -6.40 82.00 -38.03
C SER A 185 -7.75 82.69 -37.82
N HIS A 186 -8.25 82.85 -36.58
CA HIS A 186 -9.53 83.49 -36.24
C HIS A 186 -9.46 84.15 -34.84
N PRO A 187 -9.68 85.48 -34.69
CA PRO A 187 -10.00 86.05 -33.38
C PRO A 187 -11.52 85.99 -33.11
N GLN A 188 -11.86 85.76 -31.84
CA GLN A 188 -13.19 85.75 -31.19
C GLN A 188 -14.07 84.50 -31.35
N ASN A 189 -14.16 83.71 -30.28
CA ASN A 189 -15.24 83.90 -29.31
C ASN A 189 -14.91 83.23 -27.97
N GLN A 190 -15.03 84.00 -26.89
CA GLN A 190 -15.01 83.49 -25.52
C GLN A 190 -16.19 82.54 -25.33
N TYR A 191 -15.89 81.25 -25.18
CA TYR A 191 -16.77 80.31 -24.53
C TYR A 191 -16.09 79.87 -23.24
N ASN A 192 -16.64 80.31 -22.10
CA ASN A 192 -16.27 79.82 -20.78
C ASN A 192 -16.83 78.39 -20.64
N PRO A 193 -16.00 77.34 -20.55
CA PRO A 193 -16.49 76.05 -20.10
C PRO A 193 -16.64 76.09 -18.57
N PRO A 194 -17.66 75.45 -17.98
CA PRO A 194 -17.69 75.23 -16.55
C PRO A 194 -16.54 74.31 -16.15
N LYS A 195 -15.91 74.69 -15.03
CA LYS A 195 -14.93 73.95 -14.22
C LYS A 195 -15.19 72.42 -14.22
N PRO A 196 -14.18 71.57 -14.51
CA PRO A 196 -14.28 70.14 -14.22
C PRO A 196 -14.30 69.96 -12.71
N SER A 197 -15.40 69.43 -12.18
CA SER A 197 -15.42 68.87 -10.84
C SER A 197 -14.42 67.71 -10.79
N GLU A 198 -13.41 67.85 -9.95
CA GLU A 198 -12.68 66.70 -9.44
C GLU A 198 -13.62 65.81 -8.64
N THR A 199 -13.29 64.52 -8.63
CA THR A 199 -13.86 63.42 -7.82
C THR A 199 -15.17 62.80 -8.31
N ASP A 200 -15.03 61.78 -9.16
CA ASP A 200 -15.82 60.57 -9.02
C ASP A 200 -14.91 59.35 -9.27
N THR A 201 -14.34 58.84 -8.19
CA THR A 201 -13.98 57.42 -8.12
C THR A 201 -15.27 56.62 -8.31
N PRO A 202 -15.31 55.58 -9.16
CA PRO A 202 -16.49 54.71 -9.23
C PRO A 202 -16.71 54.05 -7.87
N LYS A 203 -17.68 54.57 -7.11
CA LYS A 203 -18.17 53.94 -5.90
C LYS A 203 -18.81 52.63 -6.33
N ARG A 204 -18.18 51.52 -5.95
CA ARG A 204 -18.66 50.15 -6.18
C ARG A 204 -20.15 50.08 -5.80
N PRO A 205 -21.03 49.54 -6.65
CA PRO A 205 -22.46 49.46 -6.34
C PRO A 205 -22.66 48.71 -5.01
N ALA A 206 -23.52 49.25 -4.15
CA ALA A 206 -23.96 48.59 -2.93
C ALA A 206 -24.56 47.24 -3.33
N LYS A 207 -23.86 46.16 -2.99
CA LYS A 207 -24.33 44.80 -3.25
C LYS A 207 -25.41 44.49 -2.21
N ASP A 208 -26.63 44.22 -2.65
CA ASP A 208 -27.62 43.59 -1.80
C ASP A 208 -27.18 42.13 -1.56
N GLY A 209 -26.92 41.76 -0.31
CA GLY A 209 -26.49 40.43 0.09
C GLY A 209 -25.02 40.30 0.53
N TYR A 210 -24.72 39.19 1.21
CA TYR A 210 -23.40 38.89 1.76
C TYR A 210 -22.68 37.85 0.93
N VAL A 211 -21.41 38.12 0.60
CA VAL A 211 -20.52 37.13 -0.01
C VAL A 211 -19.54 36.64 1.05
N LEU A 212 -19.59 35.35 1.36
CA LEU A 212 -18.62 34.72 2.24
C LEU A 212 -17.40 34.26 1.43
N ARG A 213 -16.21 34.65 1.87
CA ARG A 213 -14.94 34.21 1.27
C ARG A 213 -13.91 33.93 2.35
N PHE A 214 -12.91 33.13 2.02
CA PHE A 214 -11.71 32.99 2.85
C PHE A 214 -10.69 34.05 2.46
N ALA A 215 -9.86 34.49 3.41
CA ALA A 215 -8.81 35.47 3.17
C ALA A 215 -7.80 35.02 2.08
N SER A 216 -7.56 33.72 1.98
CA SER A 216 -6.76 33.07 0.94
C SER A 216 -6.94 31.55 0.96
N ASP A 217 -6.46 30.87 -0.07
CA ASP A 217 -6.37 29.40 -0.11
C ASP A 217 -5.55 28.86 1.08
N ALA A 218 -4.46 29.55 1.44
CA ALA A 218 -3.63 29.20 2.59
C ALA A 218 -4.40 29.34 3.92
N ALA A 219 -5.30 30.32 4.03
CA ALA A 219 -6.17 30.47 5.19
C ALA A 219 -7.13 29.29 5.31
N LEU A 220 -7.81 28.93 4.21
CA LEU A 220 -8.72 27.77 4.16
C LEU A 220 -7.99 26.48 4.53
N GLN A 221 -6.82 26.23 3.94
CA GLN A 221 -6.02 25.03 4.23
C GLN A 221 -5.61 24.95 5.72
N ARG A 222 -5.25 26.08 6.33
CA ARG A 222 -4.89 26.15 7.75
C ARG A 222 -6.07 25.79 8.65
N LEU A 223 -7.26 26.31 8.34
CA LEU A 223 -8.50 26.00 9.06
C LEU A 223 -8.91 24.53 8.93
N ILE A 224 -8.71 23.93 7.75
CA ILE A 224 -8.96 22.51 7.52
C ILE A 224 -7.95 21.64 8.27
N SER A 225 -6.67 22.01 8.21
CA SER A 225 -5.59 21.29 8.92
C SER A 225 -5.75 21.35 10.43
N GLY A 226 -6.28 22.47 10.94
CA GLY A 226 -6.61 22.66 12.36
C GLY A 226 -7.96 22.06 12.79
N GLU A 227 -8.65 21.31 11.92
CA GLU A 227 -9.97 20.71 12.15
C GLU A 227 -11.07 21.70 12.57
N GLN A 228 -10.87 22.99 12.31
CA GLN A 228 -11.85 24.03 12.61
C GLN A 228 -12.92 24.10 11.52
N VAL A 229 -12.51 23.97 10.27
CA VAL A 229 -13.42 23.96 9.11
C VAL A 229 -13.34 22.60 8.43
N TYR A 230 -14.48 22.01 8.11
CA TYR A 230 -14.52 20.80 7.29
C TYR A 230 -14.99 21.15 5.89
N PHE A 231 -14.22 20.71 4.90
CA PHE A 231 -14.52 20.89 3.49
C PHE A 231 -15.21 19.64 2.92
N TYR A 232 -16.25 19.85 2.12
CA TYR A 232 -17.08 18.81 1.55
C TYR A 232 -17.26 18.99 0.04
N ALA A 233 -17.30 17.84 -0.64
CA ALA A 233 -17.86 17.69 -1.96
C ALA A 233 -19.19 16.95 -1.83
N VAL A 234 -20.27 17.49 -2.39
CA VAL A 234 -21.61 16.89 -2.34
C VAL A 234 -22.09 16.65 -3.76
N ALA A 235 -22.50 15.41 -4.07
CA ALA A 235 -23.09 15.06 -5.36
C ALA A 235 -24.38 14.26 -5.12
N GLY A 236 -25.53 14.90 -5.39
CA GLY A 236 -26.85 14.33 -5.11
C GLY A 236 -27.03 14.03 -3.62
N LYS A 237 -27.18 12.75 -3.26
CA LYS A 237 -27.40 12.30 -1.87
C LYS A 237 -26.12 11.85 -1.15
N LYS A 238 -24.95 11.97 -1.79
CA LYS A 238 -23.67 11.53 -1.23
C LYS A 238 -22.78 12.73 -0.94
N ALA A 239 -22.05 12.66 0.17
CA ALA A 239 -21.02 13.61 0.53
C ALA A 239 -19.68 12.93 0.76
N TRP A 240 -18.62 13.65 0.44
CA TRP A 240 -17.25 13.30 0.75
C TRP A 240 -16.61 14.45 1.51
N ARG A 241 -15.92 14.11 2.60
CA ARG A 241 -15.17 15.07 3.38
C ARG A 241 -13.71 15.03 2.96
N LEU A 242 -13.12 16.20 2.78
CA LEU A 242 -11.69 16.33 2.58
C LEU A 242 -10.94 15.98 3.88
N ARG A 243 -9.84 15.24 3.74
CA ARG A 243 -8.82 15.02 4.77
C ARG A 243 -7.46 15.32 4.16
N LEU A 244 -6.61 15.99 4.94
CA LEU A 244 -5.22 16.24 4.58
C LEU A 244 -4.36 15.16 5.23
N ILE A 245 -3.85 14.20 4.45
CA ILE A 245 -2.98 13.13 4.93
C ILE A 245 -1.55 13.47 4.51
N GLY A 246 -0.69 13.80 5.47
CA GLY A 246 0.67 14.26 5.15
C GLY A 246 0.71 15.54 4.31
N GLY A 247 -0.30 16.41 4.45
CA GLY A 247 -0.46 17.64 3.67
C GLY A 247 -1.07 17.44 2.27
N GLN A 248 -1.35 16.21 1.85
CA GLN A 248 -2.00 15.92 0.56
C GLN A 248 -3.52 15.77 0.71
N PRO A 249 -4.32 16.36 -0.20
CA PRO A 249 -5.77 16.23 -0.18
C PRO A 249 -6.23 14.81 -0.55
N GLY A 250 -7.06 14.22 0.30
CA GLY A 250 -7.76 12.96 0.03
C GLY A 250 -9.20 13.03 0.52
N TYR A 251 -10.11 12.26 -0.10
CA TYR A 251 -11.53 12.29 0.23
C TYR A 251 -11.97 11.01 0.93
N VAL A 252 -12.85 11.16 1.91
CA VAL A 252 -13.51 10.03 2.58
C VAL A 252 -15.01 10.18 2.51
N SER A 253 -15.73 9.09 2.27
CA SER A 253 -17.20 9.11 2.29
C SER A 253 -17.69 9.58 3.66
N ALA A 254 -18.61 10.53 3.67
CA ALA A 254 -19.16 11.13 4.89
C ALA A 254 -20.69 11.20 4.82
N LYS A 255 -21.33 11.37 5.98
CA LYS A 255 -22.74 11.74 6.03
C LYS A 255 -22.90 13.19 5.57
N ASN A 256 -24.03 13.51 4.93
CA ASN A 256 -24.33 14.89 4.56
C ASN A 256 -24.38 15.77 5.83
N PRO A 257 -23.64 16.89 5.86
CA PRO A 257 -23.68 17.80 6.99
C PRO A 257 -25.06 18.48 7.08
N PRO A 258 -25.53 18.83 8.29
CA PRO A 258 -26.82 19.49 8.49
C PRO A 258 -26.84 20.91 7.93
N GLN A 259 -25.68 21.58 7.88
CA GLN A 259 -25.51 22.91 7.33
C GLN A 259 -24.21 22.96 6.55
N ILE A 260 -24.27 23.45 5.32
CA ILE A 260 -23.11 23.66 4.45
C ILE A 260 -23.19 25.06 3.86
N TYR A 261 -22.06 25.76 3.87
CA TYR A 261 -21.91 27.02 3.15
C TYR A 261 -21.30 26.68 1.80
N GLU A 262 -22.07 26.88 0.73
CA GLU A 262 -21.63 26.60 -0.63
C GLU A 262 -20.50 27.54 -1.03
N MET A 263 -19.51 26.99 -1.74
CA MET A 263 -18.40 27.72 -2.32
C MET A 263 -18.58 27.78 -3.83
N GLU A 264 -18.29 28.95 -4.41
CA GLU A 264 -18.21 29.08 -5.85
C GLU A 264 -17.08 28.19 -6.39
N THR A 265 -17.36 27.39 -7.42
CA THR A 265 -16.41 26.40 -7.95
C THR A 265 -15.08 27.02 -8.37
N ALA A 266 -15.09 28.26 -8.88
CA ALA A 266 -13.89 28.99 -9.27
C ALA A 266 -12.98 29.37 -8.08
N THR A 267 -13.52 29.38 -6.85
CA THR A 267 -12.79 29.71 -5.61
C THR A 267 -12.31 28.47 -4.85
N VAL A 268 -12.62 27.28 -5.36
CA VAL A 268 -12.16 26.04 -4.74
C VAL A 268 -10.71 25.78 -5.17
N PRO A 269 -9.78 25.52 -4.23
CA PRO A 269 -8.40 25.21 -4.58
C PRO A 269 -8.31 24.06 -5.58
N ILE A 270 -7.52 24.25 -6.63
CA ILE A 270 -7.42 23.30 -7.76
C ILE A 270 -6.92 21.92 -7.33
N GLU A 271 -6.13 21.86 -6.25
CA GLU A 271 -5.64 20.61 -5.68
C GLU A 271 -6.78 19.76 -5.11
N TYR A 272 -7.81 20.40 -4.53
CA TYR A 272 -8.94 19.72 -3.92
C TYR A 272 -9.88 19.16 -4.97
N THR A 273 -10.13 19.91 -6.05
CA THR A 273 -10.96 19.43 -7.17
C THR A 273 -10.25 18.31 -7.93
N THR A 274 -8.93 18.43 -8.15
CA THR A 274 -8.12 17.40 -8.82
C THR A 274 -8.09 16.09 -8.02
N ALA A 275 -7.87 16.15 -6.70
CA ALA A 275 -7.89 14.97 -5.85
C ALA A 275 -9.26 14.27 -5.83
N PHE A 276 -10.34 15.06 -5.82
CA PHE A 276 -11.70 14.52 -5.90
C PHE A 276 -11.94 13.78 -7.22
N GLN A 277 -11.56 14.39 -8.35
CA GLN A 277 -11.71 13.78 -9.68
C GLN A 277 -10.92 12.48 -9.82
N GLN A 278 -9.70 12.43 -9.27
CA GLN A 278 -8.86 11.23 -9.33
C GLN A 278 -9.41 10.08 -8.47
N GLN A 279 -9.95 10.39 -7.29
CA GLN A 279 -10.36 9.37 -6.33
C GLN A 279 -11.81 8.91 -6.52
N VAL A 280 -12.68 9.79 -7.03
CA VAL A 280 -14.13 9.60 -7.06
C VAL A 280 -14.67 9.56 -8.51
N ALA A 281 -13.85 9.08 -9.46
CA ALA A 281 -14.06 9.05 -10.92
C ALA A 281 -15.31 8.27 -11.44
N ALA A 282 -16.27 7.92 -10.58
CA ALA A 282 -17.43 7.08 -10.92
C ALA A 282 -18.78 7.83 -10.99
N PHE A 283 -18.81 9.17 -10.86
CA PHE A 283 -20.06 9.94 -10.93
C PHE A 283 -20.22 10.61 -12.29
N GLY A 284 -21.07 10.02 -13.13
CA GLY A 284 -21.51 10.62 -14.39
C GLY A 284 -22.38 11.87 -14.13
N HIS A 285 -22.25 12.89 -14.99
CA HIS A 285 -23.03 14.13 -15.19
C HIS A 285 -23.65 14.90 -14.00
N THR A 286 -23.58 14.44 -12.75
CA THR A 286 -24.10 15.16 -11.58
C THR A 286 -23.14 16.27 -11.20
N ALA A 287 -23.66 17.50 -11.19
CA ALA A 287 -22.94 18.66 -10.69
C ALA A 287 -22.51 18.43 -9.24
N VAL A 288 -21.25 18.73 -8.95
CA VAL A 288 -20.67 18.64 -7.60
C VAL A 288 -20.82 20.00 -6.94
N THR A 289 -21.48 20.03 -5.79
CA THR A 289 -21.57 21.21 -4.92
C THR A 289 -20.40 21.16 -3.94
N TRP A 290 -19.62 22.23 -3.90
CA TRP A 290 -18.51 22.39 -2.97
C TRP A 290 -18.96 23.22 -1.79
N GLY A 291 -18.52 22.88 -0.59
CA GLY A 291 -18.84 23.74 0.55
C GLY A 291 -18.12 23.38 1.82
N VAL A 292 -18.30 24.23 2.81
CA VAL A 292 -17.62 24.15 4.10
C VAL A 292 -18.63 24.14 5.24
N THR A 293 -18.29 23.43 6.31
CA THR A 293 -18.98 23.58 7.59
C THR A 293 -18.13 24.47 8.48
N LEU A 294 -18.75 25.51 9.03
CA LEU A 294 -18.10 26.46 9.91
C LEU A 294 -18.37 26.11 11.39
N PRO A 295 -17.44 26.42 12.31
CA PRO A 295 -17.69 26.34 13.73
C PRO A 295 -18.91 27.17 14.16
N ALA A 296 -19.52 26.77 15.28
CA ALA A 296 -20.62 27.53 15.88
C ALA A 296 -20.20 28.97 16.22
N GLN A 297 -18.97 29.17 16.69
CA GLN A 297 -18.42 30.49 17.00
C GLN A 297 -18.32 31.38 15.75
N THR A 298 -17.76 30.87 14.65
CA THR A 298 -17.67 31.60 13.38
C THR A 298 -19.05 31.95 12.83
N THR A 299 -19.99 31.01 12.93
CA THR A 299 -21.39 31.23 12.52
C THR A 299 -22.07 32.31 13.36
N ALA A 300 -21.84 32.33 14.68
CA ALA A 300 -22.35 33.37 15.56
C ALA A 300 -21.74 34.74 15.25
N SER A 301 -20.44 34.80 14.93
CA SER A 301 -19.77 36.04 14.48
C SER A 301 -20.36 36.56 13.19
N ILE A 302 -20.63 35.69 12.21
CA ILE A 302 -21.33 36.04 10.97
C ILE A 302 -22.70 36.63 11.30
N HIS A 303 -23.52 35.93 12.10
CA HIS A 303 -24.85 36.40 12.49
C HIS A 303 -24.82 37.77 13.20
N ARG A 304 -23.76 38.06 13.96
CA ARG A 304 -23.57 39.37 14.60
C ARG A 304 -23.23 40.46 13.59
N LEU A 305 -22.38 40.18 12.60
CA LEU A 305 -21.96 41.14 11.57
C LEU A 305 -23.08 41.45 10.57
N ILE A 306 -23.93 40.47 10.27
CA ILE A 306 -25.07 40.68 9.37
C ILE A 306 -26.23 41.42 10.04
N LYS A 307 -26.29 41.44 11.38
CA LYS A 307 -27.34 42.11 12.14
C LYS A 307 -27.10 43.62 12.16
N GLY A 308 -27.39 44.29 11.03
CA GLY A 308 -27.35 45.75 10.93
C GLY A 308 -26.79 46.30 9.61
N GLN A 309 -26.40 45.46 8.65
CA GLN A 309 -26.01 45.90 7.32
C GLN A 309 -26.82 45.15 6.25
N ASN A 310 -26.92 45.71 5.03
CA ASN A 310 -27.71 45.12 3.94
C ASN A 310 -26.87 44.31 2.94
N GLY A 311 -25.55 44.25 3.15
CA GLY A 311 -24.62 43.47 2.33
C GLY A 311 -23.17 43.80 2.62
N GLY A 312 -22.26 43.02 2.02
CA GLY A 312 -20.81 43.19 2.18
C GLY A 312 -20.03 41.90 1.95
N ASP A 313 -18.71 42.00 1.93
CA ASP A 313 -17.81 40.86 1.75
C ASP A 313 -17.35 40.35 3.13
N LEU A 314 -17.91 39.23 3.58
CA LEU A 314 -17.49 38.55 4.82
C LEU A 314 -16.23 37.73 4.54
N VAL A 315 -15.11 38.10 5.16
CA VAL A 315 -13.82 37.44 4.98
C VAL A 315 -13.46 36.63 6.23
N ILE A 316 -13.29 35.32 6.07
CA ILE A 316 -12.81 34.41 7.12
C ILE A 316 -11.27 34.41 7.11
N MET A 317 -10.67 34.84 8.21
CA MET A 317 -9.24 34.92 8.44
C MET A 317 -8.63 33.55 8.77
N PRO A 318 -7.29 33.37 8.69
CA PRO A 318 -6.63 32.07 8.94
C PRO A 318 -6.81 31.48 10.34
N ASP A 319 -7.28 32.28 11.29
CA ASP A 319 -7.58 31.95 12.68
C ASP A 319 -9.08 31.70 12.95
N GLY A 320 -9.92 31.87 11.92
CA GLY A 320 -11.37 31.66 11.99
C GLY A 320 -12.16 32.91 12.39
N GLU A 321 -11.50 34.05 12.57
CA GLU A 321 -12.16 35.34 12.75
C GLU A 321 -12.85 35.78 11.45
N VAL A 322 -13.99 36.46 11.56
CA VAL A 322 -14.74 36.97 10.41
C VAL A 322 -14.73 38.49 10.45
N VAL A 323 -14.28 39.09 9.36
CA VAL A 323 -14.29 40.54 9.16
C VAL A 323 -15.23 40.91 8.03
N LEU A 324 -15.87 42.07 8.13
CA LEU A 324 -16.75 42.61 7.09
C LEU A 324 -16.00 43.70 6.31
N ASN A 325 -15.86 43.50 5.00
CA ASN A 325 -15.25 44.44 4.06
C ASN A 325 -16.29 45.05 3.11
#